data_AF-A0A8M1KBU4-F1
#
_entry.id   AF-A0A8M1KBU4-F1
#
_cell.length_a   1.000
_cell.length_b   1.000
_cell.length_c   1.000
_cell.angle_alpha   90.00
_cell.angle_beta   90.00
_cell.angle_gamma   90.00
#
_symmetry.space_group_name_H-M   'P 1'
#
loop_
_entity.id
_entity.type
_entity.pdbx_description
1 polymer ?
#
loop_
_entity_poly.entity_id
_entity_poly.type
_entity_poly.pdbx_seq_one_letter_code
_entity_poly.pdbx_strand_id
1 'polypeptide(L)'
;MKVRGKRQARQSQKVKELPELAKLPPLPCPEQALLQAFRLLSIDDWEKKIEGLTSIRSLSQHHAELLLPRLHDLCLAVTEEVKNLRSMVSRTAIVTLAHLYAHLGRGMDAEVEGTTRALLQKAGEASGFIRDDVELALGYMVVNVTPSRSMNALINTGVRHRNTAARKSTAQHLGRLAEVMGSSHLLSGKNKLTERFIHAISCLAVDCALEVRTHAHNTLAFLASHPNLIKMVERFVPQRDHITIKNIINKGQCRNLN
;
A
#
# COMPACT_ATOMS: atom_id res chain seq x y z
N MET A 1 44.75 -10.16 28.41
CA MET A 1 43.91 -9.15 27.72
C MET A 1 43.82 -9.48 26.24
N LYS A 2 42.66 -9.91 25.73
CA LYS A 2 42.29 -9.75 24.31
C LYS A 2 40.76 -9.83 24.22
N VAL A 3 40.18 -8.68 23.97
CA VAL A 3 38.74 -8.41 23.97
C VAL A 3 38.11 -9.09 22.75
N ARG A 4 37.13 -9.97 23.00
CA ARG A 4 36.25 -10.55 21.98
C ARG A 4 35.32 -9.46 21.43
N GLY A 5 35.61 -8.94 20.24
CA GLY A 5 34.67 -8.14 19.47
C GLY A 5 33.57 -9.03 18.90
N LYS A 6 32.39 -9.07 19.54
CA LYS A 6 31.17 -9.60 18.91
C LYS A 6 30.71 -8.61 17.84
N ARG A 7 30.99 -8.92 16.57
CA ARG A 7 30.29 -8.30 15.42
C ARG A 7 28.82 -8.73 15.49
N GLN A 8 27.93 -7.81 15.86
CA GLN A 8 26.49 -7.99 15.68
C GLN A 8 26.20 -8.03 14.18
N ALA A 9 25.67 -9.16 13.71
CA ALA A 9 25.16 -9.30 12.36
C ALA A 9 23.92 -8.39 12.22
N ARG A 10 24.01 -7.35 11.40
CA ARG A 10 22.83 -6.67 10.85
C ARG A 10 22.14 -7.65 9.91
N GLN A 11 21.10 -8.33 10.38
CA GLN A 11 20.16 -9.00 9.48
C GLN A 11 19.36 -7.92 8.76
N SER A 12 19.79 -7.56 7.55
CA SER A 12 18.93 -6.86 6.60
C SER A 12 17.81 -7.83 6.21
N GLN A 13 16.63 -7.68 6.82
CA GLN A 13 15.44 -8.41 6.38
C GLN A 13 15.13 -7.98 4.93
N LYS A 14 15.29 -8.91 4.00
CA LYS A 14 15.01 -8.70 2.58
C LYS A 14 13.49 -8.51 2.43
N VAL A 15 13.04 -7.31 2.06
CA VAL A 15 11.62 -7.03 1.77
C VAL A 15 11.13 -8.06 0.75
N LYS A 16 10.04 -8.76 1.07
CA LYS A 16 9.49 -9.82 0.20
C LYS A 16 9.19 -9.26 -1.20
N GLU A 17 9.90 -9.77 -2.20
CA GLU A 17 9.75 -9.35 -3.61
C GLU A 17 8.29 -9.55 -4.06
N LEU A 18 7.75 -8.57 -4.79
CA LEU A 18 6.39 -8.64 -5.33
C LEU A 18 6.36 -9.54 -6.57
N PRO A 19 5.24 -10.26 -6.82
CA PRO A 19 5.01 -10.92 -8.09
C PRO A 19 5.17 -9.95 -9.27
N GLU A 20 5.94 -10.34 -10.29
CA GLU A 20 6.20 -9.51 -11.48
C GLU A 20 4.90 -9.28 -12.27
N LEU A 21 4.69 -8.04 -12.73
CA LEU A 21 3.57 -7.69 -13.60
C LEU A 21 3.82 -8.18 -15.03
N ALA A 22 2.74 -8.52 -15.74
CA ALA A 22 2.82 -8.99 -17.11
C ALA A 22 3.43 -7.92 -18.05
N LYS A 23 4.48 -8.29 -18.78
CA LYS A 23 5.11 -7.43 -19.78
C LYS A 23 4.19 -7.32 -21.00
N LEU A 24 3.91 -6.09 -21.43
CA LEU A 24 3.10 -5.81 -22.62
C LEU A 24 3.99 -5.20 -23.71
N PRO A 25 3.72 -5.46 -25.00
CA PRO A 25 4.47 -4.83 -26.09
C PRO A 25 4.18 -3.31 -26.15
N PRO A 26 5.14 -2.49 -26.62
CA PRO A 26 4.89 -1.07 -26.87
C PRO A 26 3.85 -0.87 -27.97
N LEU A 27 3.18 0.28 -27.97
CA LEU A 27 2.16 0.63 -28.96
C LEU A 27 2.79 1.43 -30.11
N PRO A 28 2.41 1.19 -31.38
CA PRO A 28 3.05 1.83 -32.54
C PRO A 28 2.80 3.35 -32.61
N CYS A 29 1.65 3.82 -32.13
CA CYS A 29 1.27 5.24 -32.10
C CYS A 29 0.80 5.62 -30.69
N PRO A 30 1.72 5.85 -29.72
CA PRO A 30 1.37 5.91 -28.31
C PRO A 30 0.50 7.13 -27.93
N GLU A 31 0.68 8.28 -28.58
CA GLU A 31 -0.18 9.47 -28.37
C GLU A 31 -1.63 9.22 -28.79
N GLN A 32 -1.82 8.63 -29.99
CA GLN A 32 -3.15 8.27 -30.48
C GLN A 32 -3.78 7.17 -29.61
N ALA A 33 -2.96 6.21 -29.15
CA ALA A 33 -3.42 5.16 -28.26
C ALA A 33 -3.92 5.71 -26.91
N LEU A 34 -3.29 6.76 -26.37
CA LEU A 34 -3.77 7.42 -25.15
C LEU A 34 -5.14 8.07 -25.37
N LEU A 35 -5.31 8.82 -26.46
CA LEU A 35 -6.60 9.43 -26.80
C LEU A 35 -7.68 8.36 -27.02
N GLN A 36 -7.33 7.28 -27.68
CA GLN A 36 -8.22 6.15 -27.91
C GLN A 36 -8.59 5.44 -26.61
N ALA A 37 -7.64 5.26 -25.68
CA ALA A 37 -7.91 4.64 -24.38
C ALA A 37 -8.98 5.41 -23.60
N PHE A 38 -8.91 6.75 -23.54
CA PHE A 38 -9.96 7.56 -22.91
C PHE A 38 -11.33 7.36 -23.57
N ARG A 39 -11.39 7.32 -24.91
CA ARG A 39 -12.64 7.05 -25.63
C ARG A 39 -13.19 5.67 -25.29
N LEU A 40 -12.33 4.64 -25.31
CA LEU A 40 -12.71 3.27 -25.00
C LEU A 40 -13.27 3.12 -23.58
N LEU A 41 -12.69 3.80 -22.59
CA LEU A 41 -13.21 3.80 -21.22
C LEU A 41 -14.58 4.50 -21.08
N SER A 42 -14.88 5.46 -21.96
CA SER A 42 -16.17 6.16 -21.96
C SER A 42 -17.31 5.37 -22.60
N ILE A 43 -17.01 4.32 -23.36
CA ILE A 43 -18.01 3.46 -24.01
C ILE A 43 -18.52 2.46 -22.97
N ASP A 44 -19.84 2.30 -22.87
CA ASP A 44 -20.47 1.27 -22.03
C ASP A 44 -20.40 -0.13 -22.67
N ASP A 45 -19.18 -0.55 -22.99
CA ASP A 45 -18.86 -1.87 -23.52
C ASP A 45 -17.66 -2.44 -22.76
N TRP A 46 -17.84 -3.63 -22.19
CA TRP A 46 -16.84 -4.22 -21.31
C TRP A 46 -15.56 -4.65 -22.04
N GLU A 47 -15.65 -5.06 -23.30
CA GLU A 47 -14.49 -5.43 -24.12
C GLU A 47 -13.69 -4.18 -24.44
N LYS A 48 -14.39 -3.09 -24.80
CA LYS A 48 -13.76 -1.79 -25.05
C LYS A 48 -13.07 -1.24 -23.81
N LYS A 49 -13.70 -1.35 -22.65
CA LYS A 49 -13.06 -0.96 -21.37
C LYS A 49 -11.78 -1.77 -21.11
N ILE A 50 -11.80 -3.08 -21.33
CA ILE A 50 -10.60 -3.93 -21.18
C ILE A 50 -9.51 -3.54 -22.19
N GLU A 51 -9.89 -3.26 -23.44
CA GLU A 51 -8.98 -2.79 -24.49
C GLU A 51 -8.28 -1.50 -24.05
N GLY A 52 -9.04 -0.50 -23.62
CA GLY A 52 -8.52 0.79 -23.15
C GLY A 52 -7.60 0.65 -21.93
N LEU A 53 -8.01 -0.11 -20.91
CA LEU A 53 -7.19 -0.39 -19.73
C LEU A 53 -5.87 -1.11 -20.10
N THR A 54 -5.92 -2.03 -21.05
CA THR A 54 -4.73 -2.75 -21.53
C THR A 54 -3.77 -1.83 -22.29
N SER A 55 -4.28 -0.91 -23.10
CA SER A 55 -3.47 0.14 -23.72
C SER A 55 -2.78 1.02 -22.69
N ILE A 56 -3.48 1.43 -21.62
CA ILE A 56 -2.89 2.22 -20.52
C ILE A 56 -1.75 1.47 -19.84
N ARG A 57 -1.89 0.16 -19.62
CA ARG A 57 -0.82 -0.67 -19.04
C ARG A 57 0.42 -0.74 -19.93
N SER A 58 0.25 -0.84 -21.25
CA SER A 58 1.37 -0.78 -22.19
C SER A 58 2.03 0.60 -22.18
N LEU A 59 1.23 1.68 -22.24
CA LEU A 59 1.72 3.05 -22.18
C LEU A 59 2.50 3.32 -20.89
N SER A 60 2.05 2.80 -19.74
CA SER A 60 2.79 2.97 -18.49
C SER A 60 4.18 2.34 -18.52
N GLN A 61 4.35 1.23 -19.23
CA GLN A 61 5.62 0.50 -19.32
C GLN A 61 6.64 1.20 -20.23
N HIS A 62 6.18 1.83 -21.31
CA HIS A 62 7.04 2.27 -22.40
C HIS A 62 7.00 3.77 -22.69
N HIS A 63 5.94 4.46 -22.24
CA HIS A 63 5.61 5.85 -22.60
C HIS A 63 5.01 6.62 -21.41
N ALA A 64 5.59 6.48 -20.22
CA ALA A 64 5.08 7.08 -19.00
C ALA A 64 4.96 8.61 -19.09
N GLU A 65 5.85 9.25 -19.84
CA GLU A 65 5.87 10.69 -20.12
C GLU A 65 4.58 11.22 -20.76
N LEU A 66 3.87 10.38 -21.53
CA LEU A 66 2.59 10.75 -22.13
C LEU A 66 1.43 10.70 -21.14
N LEU A 67 1.54 9.87 -20.10
CA LEU A 67 0.49 9.70 -19.10
C LEU A 67 0.51 10.81 -18.05
N LEU A 68 1.70 11.28 -17.64
CA LEU A 68 1.87 12.26 -16.56
C LEU A 68 1.06 13.55 -16.75
N PRO A 69 1.02 14.19 -17.94
CA PRO A 69 0.24 15.41 -18.15
C PRO A 69 -1.28 15.22 -18.05
N ARG A 70 -1.77 13.98 -18.19
CA ARG A 70 -3.19 13.60 -18.15
C ARG A 70 -3.51 12.68 -16.98
N LEU A 71 -2.62 12.62 -15.98
CA LEU A 71 -2.65 11.58 -14.96
C LEU A 71 -3.90 11.64 -14.09
N HIS A 72 -4.36 12.85 -13.77
CA HIS A 72 -5.56 13.04 -12.96
C HIS A 72 -6.80 12.46 -13.65
N ASP A 73 -7.09 12.89 -14.89
CA ASP A 73 -8.20 12.36 -15.70
C ASP A 73 -8.10 10.83 -15.86
N LEU A 74 -6.88 10.34 -16.09
CA LEU A 74 -6.61 8.91 -16.24
C LEU A 74 -6.95 8.14 -14.96
N CYS A 75 -6.51 8.64 -13.80
CA CYS A 75 -6.80 8.00 -12.51
C CYS A 75 -8.29 8.04 -12.19
N LEU A 76 -9.00 9.13 -12.52
CA LEU A 76 -10.45 9.17 -12.39
C LEU A 76 -11.13 8.10 -13.24
N ALA A 77 -10.78 8.00 -14.53
CA ALA A 77 -11.35 7.00 -15.43
C ALA A 77 -11.05 5.55 -14.97
N VAL A 78 -9.81 5.26 -14.58
CA VAL A 78 -9.42 3.93 -14.10
C VAL A 78 -10.09 3.59 -12.76
N THR A 79 -10.18 4.54 -11.83
CA THR A 79 -10.81 4.29 -10.52
C THR A 79 -12.31 4.10 -10.61
N GLU A 80 -12.97 4.66 -11.63
CA GLU A 80 -14.36 4.34 -11.91
C GLU A 80 -14.50 2.89 -12.36
N GLU A 81 -13.60 2.41 -13.21
CA GLU A 81 -13.60 1.01 -13.63
C GLU A 81 -13.21 0.03 -12.52
N VAL A 82 -12.47 0.45 -11.49
CA VAL A 82 -12.24 -0.38 -10.28
C VAL A 82 -13.57 -0.75 -9.61
N LYS A 83 -14.56 0.17 -9.60
CA LYS A 83 -15.88 -0.04 -9.00
C LYS A 83 -16.82 -0.86 -9.90
N ASN A 84 -16.41 -1.17 -11.13
CA ASN A 84 -17.26 -1.86 -12.09
C ASN A 84 -17.79 -3.20 -11.54
N LEU A 85 -19.08 -3.47 -11.78
CA LEU A 85 -19.77 -4.69 -11.33
C LEU A 85 -19.30 -5.93 -12.07
N ARG A 86 -18.80 -5.77 -13.30
CA ARG A 86 -18.21 -6.86 -14.07
C ARG A 86 -16.81 -7.13 -13.54
N SER A 87 -16.64 -8.25 -12.85
CA SER A 87 -15.38 -8.68 -12.23
C SER A 87 -14.18 -8.57 -13.16
N MET A 88 -14.31 -8.93 -14.44
CA MET A 88 -13.20 -8.87 -15.39
C MET A 88 -12.72 -7.44 -15.68
N VAL A 89 -13.65 -6.48 -15.79
CA VAL A 89 -13.31 -5.06 -16.01
C VAL A 89 -12.65 -4.50 -14.76
N SER A 90 -13.26 -4.75 -13.60
CA SER A 90 -12.74 -4.31 -12.30
C SER A 90 -11.34 -4.86 -12.01
N ARG A 91 -11.10 -6.15 -12.24
CA ARG A 91 -9.77 -6.77 -12.10
C ARG A 91 -8.76 -6.13 -13.04
N THR A 92 -9.12 -5.93 -14.30
CA THR A 92 -8.24 -5.26 -15.28
C THR A 92 -7.90 -3.83 -14.82
N ALA A 93 -8.84 -3.10 -14.23
CA ALA A 93 -8.61 -1.76 -13.70
C ALA A 93 -7.69 -1.76 -12.48
N ILE A 94 -7.87 -2.71 -11.55
CA ILE A 94 -6.98 -2.89 -10.38
C ILE A 94 -5.55 -3.21 -10.82
N VAL A 95 -5.39 -4.14 -11.77
CA VAL A 95 -4.08 -4.47 -12.36
C VAL A 95 -3.49 -3.27 -13.09
N THR A 96 -4.32 -2.45 -13.73
CA THR A 96 -3.87 -1.20 -14.36
C THR A 96 -3.30 -0.23 -13.33
N LEU A 97 -3.94 -0.05 -12.16
CA LEU A 97 -3.36 0.73 -11.06
C LEU A 97 -2.02 0.15 -10.57
N ALA A 98 -1.87 -1.17 -10.50
CA ALA A 98 -0.60 -1.80 -10.15
C ALA A 98 0.53 -1.41 -11.13
N HIS A 99 0.25 -1.44 -12.44
CA HIS A 99 1.19 -0.98 -13.47
C HIS A 99 1.52 0.51 -13.33
N LEU A 100 0.52 1.37 -13.10
CA LEU A 100 0.74 2.79 -12.90
C LEU A 100 1.65 3.05 -11.69
N TYR A 101 1.43 2.39 -10.56
CA TYR A 101 2.34 2.50 -9.41
C TYR A 101 3.74 1.99 -9.74
N ALA A 102 3.87 0.86 -10.43
CA ALA A 102 5.15 0.25 -10.74
C ALA A 102 6.01 1.13 -11.67
N HIS A 103 5.41 1.77 -12.67
CA HIS A 103 6.16 2.44 -13.73
C HIS A 103 6.19 3.97 -13.62
N LEU A 104 5.18 4.60 -13.02
CA LEU A 104 5.19 6.06 -12.80
C LEU A 104 5.77 6.41 -11.43
N GLY A 105 5.73 5.49 -10.46
CA GLY A 105 6.31 5.66 -9.12
C GLY A 105 5.87 6.97 -8.47
N ARG A 106 6.83 7.87 -8.19
CA ARG A 106 6.58 9.19 -7.58
C ARG A 106 5.67 10.09 -8.43
N GLY A 107 5.55 9.84 -9.73
CA GLY A 107 4.57 10.53 -10.58
C GLY A 107 3.13 10.34 -10.09
N MET A 108 2.83 9.25 -9.39
CA MET A 108 1.52 8.96 -8.80
C MET A 108 1.23 9.67 -7.47
N ASP A 109 2.19 10.41 -6.91
CA ASP A 109 2.09 10.97 -5.55
C ASP A 109 0.85 11.86 -5.34
N ALA A 110 0.39 12.56 -6.37
CA ALA A 110 -0.79 13.42 -6.31
C ALA A 110 -2.12 12.64 -6.30
N GLU A 111 -2.16 11.49 -6.99
CA GLU A 111 -3.38 10.71 -7.20
C GLU A 111 -3.54 9.57 -6.18
N VAL A 112 -2.47 9.22 -5.45
CA VAL A 112 -2.40 8.03 -4.61
C VAL A 112 -3.52 7.94 -3.58
N GLU A 113 -3.98 9.06 -3.00
CA GLU A 113 -5.08 9.01 -2.03
C GLU A 113 -6.40 8.57 -2.66
N GLY A 114 -6.72 9.10 -3.85
CA GLY A 114 -7.94 8.75 -4.57
C GLY A 114 -7.93 7.30 -5.03
N THR A 115 -6.82 6.85 -5.61
CA THR A 115 -6.66 5.47 -6.08
C THR A 115 -6.63 4.47 -4.92
N THR A 116 -6.00 4.80 -3.79
CA THR A 116 -6.03 3.96 -2.57
C THR A 116 -7.44 3.81 -2.02
N ARG A 117 -8.21 4.90 -1.99
CA ARG A 117 -9.61 4.88 -1.53
C ARG A 117 -10.45 3.92 -2.38
N ALA A 118 -10.32 3.99 -3.71
CA ALA A 118 -11.03 3.10 -4.63
C ALA A 118 -10.64 1.63 -4.42
N LEU A 119 -9.34 1.35 -4.28
CA LEU A 119 -8.83 0.00 -4.01
C LEU A 119 -9.34 -0.58 -2.69
N LEU A 120 -9.28 0.20 -1.59
CA LEU A 120 -9.75 -0.26 -0.28
C LEU A 120 -11.27 -0.43 -0.22
N GLN A 121 -12.03 0.43 -0.90
CA GLN A 121 -13.46 0.23 -1.07
C GLN A 121 -13.72 -1.11 -1.77
N LYS A 122 -13.02 -1.36 -2.88
CA LYS A 122 -13.18 -2.62 -3.62
C LYS A 122 -12.76 -3.84 -2.82
N ALA A 123 -11.70 -3.76 -2.02
CA ALA A 123 -11.31 -4.84 -1.11
C ALA A 123 -12.43 -5.24 -0.15
N GLY A 124 -13.26 -4.29 0.27
CA GLY A 124 -14.40 -4.54 1.16
C GLY A 124 -15.57 -5.28 0.50
N GLU A 125 -15.77 -5.08 -0.79
CA GLU A 125 -16.92 -5.62 -1.54
C GLU A 125 -16.60 -6.93 -2.27
N ALA A 126 -15.32 -7.17 -2.58
CA ALA A 126 -14.94 -8.18 -3.54
C ALA A 126 -14.64 -9.56 -2.93
N SER A 127 -14.61 -10.58 -3.78
CA SER A 127 -14.22 -11.96 -3.46
C SER A 127 -12.70 -12.10 -3.29
N GLY A 128 -12.24 -13.29 -2.85
CA GLY A 128 -10.82 -13.58 -2.60
C GLY A 128 -9.88 -13.19 -3.74
N PHE A 129 -10.15 -13.67 -4.96
CA PHE A 129 -9.28 -13.41 -6.12
C PHE A 129 -9.14 -11.93 -6.48
N ILE A 130 -10.22 -11.15 -6.35
CA ILE A 130 -10.17 -9.71 -6.62
C ILE A 130 -9.41 -9.00 -5.50
N ARG A 131 -9.60 -9.44 -4.24
CA ARG A 131 -8.82 -8.92 -3.12
C ARG A 131 -7.33 -9.18 -3.31
N ASP A 132 -6.93 -10.34 -3.82
CA ASP A 132 -5.51 -10.61 -4.11
C ASP A 132 -4.92 -9.63 -5.12
N ASP A 133 -5.66 -9.26 -6.17
CA ASP A 133 -5.23 -8.22 -7.11
C ASP A 133 -5.12 -6.85 -6.43
N VAL A 134 -6.04 -6.51 -5.50
CA VAL A 134 -5.98 -5.27 -4.72
C VAL A 134 -4.74 -5.24 -3.81
N GLU A 135 -4.47 -6.32 -3.10
CA GLU A 135 -3.28 -6.46 -2.23
C GLU A 135 -1.99 -6.34 -3.06
N LEU A 136 -1.97 -6.88 -4.28
CA LEU A 136 -0.85 -6.72 -5.19
C LEU A 136 -0.67 -5.25 -5.62
N ALA A 137 -1.75 -4.58 -6.03
CA ALA A 137 -1.71 -3.17 -6.43
C ALA A 137 -1.24 -2.24 -5.29
N LEU A 138 -1.79 -2.41 -4.08
CA LEU A 138 -1.34 -1.68 -2.90
C LEU A 138 0.11 -2.04 -2.51
N GLY A 139 0.56 -3.26 -2.80
CA GLY A 139 1.96 -3.66 -2.66
C GLY A 139 2.88 -2.83 -3.56
N TYR A 140 2.54 -2.73 -4.84
CA TYR A 140 3.28 -1.89 -5.80
C TYR A 140 3.27 -0.42 -5.40
N MET A 141 2.14 0.09 -4.91
CA MET A 141 2.05 1.46 -4.37
C MET A 141 3.06 1.71 -3.25
N VAL A 142 3.10 0.83 -2.23
CA VAL A 142 3.97 1.00 -1.06
C VAL A 142 5.46 1.00 -1.43
N VAL A 143 5.85 0.25 -2.45
CA VAL A 143 7.26 0.11 -2.84
C VAL A 143 7.74 1.22 -3.77
N ASN A 144 6.87 1.78 -4.62
CA ASN A 144 7.28 2.68 -5.72
C ASN A 144 6.90 4.16 -5.52
N VAL A 145 5.84 4.44 -4.76
CA VAL A 145 5.39 5.82 -4.47
C VAL A 145 6.16 6.39 -3.28
N THR A 146 6.19 7.71 -3.12
CA THR A 146 6.84 8.33 -1.96
C THR A 146 6.26 7.78 -0.64
N PRO A 147 7.09 7.26 0.30
CA PRO A 147 6.61 6.61 1.52
C PRO A 147 5.64 7.44 2.38
N SER A 148 5.86 8.74 2.48
CA SER A 148 4.95 9.61 3.23
C SER A 148 3.58 9.76 2.57
N ARG A 149 3.52 9.70 1.24
CA ARG A 149 2.27 9.80 0.47
C ARG A 149 1.47 8.52 0.59
N SER A 150 2.10 7.36 0.42
CA SER A 150 1.44 6.05 0.62
C SER A 150 0.96 5.86 2.06
N MET A 151 1.77 6.26 3.07
CA MET A 151 1.37 6.23 4.47
C MET A 151 0.10 7.06 4.73
N ASN A 152 0.11 8.32 4.26
CA ASN A 152 -1.02 9.22 4.48
C ASN A 152 -2.28 8.71 3.79
N ALA A 153 -2.16 8.20 2.55
CA ALA A 153 -3.28 7.61 1.83
C ALA A 153 -3.90 6.43 2.60
N LEU A 154 -3.07 5.46 3.03
CA LEU A 154 -3.53 4.31 3.82
C LEU A 154 -4.19 4.73 5.15
N ILE A 155 -3.60 5.69 5.86
CA ILE A 155 -4.15 6.17 7.14
C ILE A 155 -5.48 6.89 6.93
N ASN A 156 -5.55 7.80 5.94
CA ASN A 156 -6.72 8.63 5.67
C ASN A 156 -7.92 7.81 5.20
N THR A 157 -7.68 6.73 4.45
CA THR A 157 -8.74 5.99 3.76
C THR A 157 -9.08 4.67 4.44
N GLY A 158 -8.14 4.09 5.19
CA GLY A 158 -8.20 2.69 5.58
C GLY A 158 -8.37 2.40 7.07
N VAL A 159 -7.72 3.16 7.95
CA VAL A 159 -7.63 2.81 9.39
C VAL A 159 -9.00 2.73 10.07
N ARG A 160 -9.92 3.62 9.69
CA ARG A 160 -11.28 3.69 10.23
C ARG A 160 -12.34 3.20 9.25
N HIS A 161 -11.94 2.40 8.26
CA HIS A 161 -12.87 1.90 7.26
C HIS A 161 -13.92 0.97 7.91
N ARG A 162 -15.18 1.03 7.43
CA ARG A 162 -16.28 0.22 8.00
C ARG A 162 -16.07 -1.27 7.75
N ASN A 163 -15.56 -1.62 6.58
CA ASN A 163 -15.30 -3.00 6.21
C ASN A 163 -13.97 -3.53 6.77
N THR A 164 -13.99 -4.73 7.36
CA THR A 164 -12.84 -5.40 7.96
C THR A 164 -11.73 -5.70 6.95
N ALA A 165 -12.08 -6.15 5.73
CA ALA A 165 -11.07 -6.47 4.71
C ALA A 165 -10.22 -5.25 4.34
N ALA A 166 -10.84 -4.08 4.20
CA ALA A 166 -10.13 -2.82 3.96
C ALA A 166 -9.20 -2.45 5.13
N ARG A 167 -9.65 -2.61 6.38
CA ARG A 167 -8.79 -2.38 7.57
C ARG A 167 -7.63 -3.38 7.61
N LYS A 168 -7.87 -4.64 7.23
CA LYS A 168 -6.86 -5.70 7.14
C LYS A 168 -5.79 -5.37 6.08
N SER A 169 -6.19 -4.99 4.87
CA SER A 169 -5.26 -4.55 3.82
C SER A 169 -4.48 -3.31 4.28
N THR A 170 -5.14 -2.36 4.94
CA THR A 170 -4.48 -1.17 5.51
C THR A 170 -3.40 -1.55 6.52
N ALA A 171 -3.70 -2.44 7.46
CA ALA A 171 -2.74 -2.91 8.46
C ALA A 171 -1.56 -3.64 7.81
N GLN A 172 -1.84 -4.51 6.84
CA GLN A 172 -0.81 -5.25 6.09
C GLN A 172 0.14 -4.30 5.36
N HIS A 173 -0.39 -3.30 4.64
CA HIS A 173 0.41 -2.38 3.85
C HIS A 173 1.12 -1.31 4.67
N LEU A 174 0.58 -0.90 5.83
CA LEU A 174 1.33 -0.10 6.80
C LEU A 174 2.52 -0.89 7.38
N GLY A 175 2.36 -2.18 7.64
CA GLY A 175 3.46 -3.06 8.05
C GLY A 175 4.55 -3.16 6.99
N ARG A 176 4.16 -3.43 5.74
CA ARG A 176 5.10 -3.46 4.60
C ARG A 176 5.83 -2.13 4.42
N LEU A 177 5.13 -1.01 4.60
CA LEU A 177 5.75 0.32 4.52
C LEU A 177 6.77 0.53 5.63
N ALA A 178 6.51 0.01 6.85
CA ALA A 178 7.48 0.07 7.94
C ALA A 178 8.74 -0.75 7.64
N GLU A 179 8.61 -1.89 6.97
CA GLU A 179 9.75 -2.68 6.47
C GLU A 179 10.55 -1.91 5.41
N VAL A 180 9.87 -1.29 4.43
CA VAL A 180 10.50 -0.47 3.37
C VAL A 180 11.24 0.74 3.93
N MET A 181 10.64 1.45 4.89
CA MET A 181 11.26 2.63 5.51
C MET A 181 12.37 2.25 6.51
N GLY A 182 12.25 1.09 7.14
CA GLY A 182 13.09 0.66 8.25
C GLY A 182 12.74 1.35 9.58
N SER A 183 12.91 0.61 10.68
CA SER A 183 12.54 1.05 12.03
C SER A 183 13.26 2.33 12.46
N SER A 184 14.55 2.49 12.14
CA SER A 184 15.35 3.67 12.50
C SER A 184 14.82 4.97 11.87
N HIS A 185 14.42 4.92 10.60
CA HIS A 185 13.89 6.10 9.92
C HIS A 185 12.47 6.42 10.42
N LEU A 186 11.63 5.39 10.52
CA LEU A 186 10.24 5.51 10.96
C LEU A 186 10.11 6.00 12.41
N LEU A 187 11.02 5.58 13.30
CA LEU A 187 11.03 5.90 14.73
C LEU A 187 12.10 6.93 15.11
N SER A 188 12.55 7.73 14.15
CA SER A 188 13.47 8.85 14.38
C SER A 188 12.88 9.93 15.31
N GLY A 189 11.55 9.95 15.50
CA GLY A 189 10.85 10.74 16.52
C GLY A 189 10.76 12.25 16.23
N LYS A 190 11.16 12.67 15.02
CA LYS A 190 11.30 14.08 14.63
C LYS A 190 10.26 14.55 13.61
N ASN A 191 9.36 13.69 13.13
CA ASN A 191 8.42 14.04 12.07
C ASN A 191 6.96 13.69 12.42
N LYS A 192 6.02 14.46 11.85
CA LYS A 192 4.56 14.21 11.97
C LYS A 192 4.16 12.82 11.44
N LEU A 193 4.97 12.21 10.58
CA LEU A 193 4.69 10.89 10.03
C LEU A 193 4.83 9.79 11.08
N THR A 194 5.83 9.85 11.97
CA THR A 194 6.00 8.91 13.09
C THR A 194 4.78 8.92 13.99
N GLU A 195 4.29 10.11 14.35
CA GLU A 195 3.08 10.27 15.18
C GLU A 195 1.87 9.58 14.53
N ARG A 196 1.58 9.94 13.27
CA ARG A 196 0.45 9.38 12.54
C ARG A 196 0.54 7.87 12.39
N PHE A 197 1.74 7.36 12.08
CA PHE A 197 1.99 5.94 11.95
C PHE A 197 1.75 5.19 13.27
N ILE A 198 2.34 5.67 14.37
CA ILE A 198 2.24 5.03 15.69
C ILE A 198 0.79 5.01 16.15
N HIS A 199 0.08 6.13 16.01
CA HIS A 199 -1.34 6.19 16.33
C HIS A 199 -2.16 5.22 15.47
N ALA A 200 -1.91 5.16 14.16
CA ALA A 200 -2.62 4.26 13.25
C ALA A 200 -2.38 2.78 13.56
N ILE A 201 -1.13 2.36 13.74
CA ILE A 201 -0.81 0.95 14.00
C ILE A 201 -1.30 0.51 15.39
N SER A 202 -1.26 1.41 16.39
CA SER A 202 -1.84 1.14 17.71
C SER A 202 -3.37 1.02 17.65
N CYS A 203 -4.05 1.85 16.87
CA CYS A 203 -5.49 1.73 16.63
C CYS A 203 -5.84 0.37 16.01
N LEU A 204 -5.09 -0.07 15.00
CA LEU A 204 -5.30 -1.37 14.33
C LEU A 204 -4.92 -2.57 15.23
N ALA A 205 -3.98 -2.40 16.17
CA ALA A 205 -3.57 -3.44 17.09
C ALA A 205 -4.66 -3.84 18.11
N VAL A 206 -5.66 -2.98 18.31
CA VAL A 206 -6.82 -3.23 19.17
C VAL A 206 -8.13 -3.35 18.38
N ASP A 207 -8.05 -3.56 17.06
CA ASP A 207 -9.21 -3.77 16.19
C ASP A 207 -10.07 -4.96 16.67
N CYS A 208 -11.37 -4.95 16.40
CA CYS A 208 -12.26 -6.05 16.77
C CYS A 208 -11.95 -7.35 16.01
N ALA A 209 -11.41 -7.26 14.78
CA ALA A 209 -11.10 -8.42 13.96
C ALA A 209 -9.68 -8.95 14.19
N LEU A 210 -9.56 -10.27 14.39
CA LEU A 210 -8.27 -10.93 14.64
C LEU A 210 -7.28 -10.75 13.48
N GLU A 211 -7.74 -10.85 12.24
CA GLU A 211 -6.89 -10.71 11.05
C GLU A 211 -6.24 -9.32 10.93
N VAL A 212 -6.97 -8.25 11.31
CA VAL A 212 -6.42 -6.88 11.34
C VAL A 212 -5.37 -6.77 12.44
N ARG A 213 -5.70 -7.25 13.64
CA ARG A 213 -4.78 -7.24 14.79
C ARG A 213 -3.49 -7.99 14.48
N THR A 214 -3.57 -9.15 13.82
CA THR A 214 -2.40 -9.96 13.46
C THR A 214 -1.36 -9.15 12.68
N HIS A 215 -1.78 -8.43 11.63
CA HIS A 215 -0.86 -7.58 10.86
C HIS A 215 -0.29 -6.41 11.68
N ALA A 216 -1.12 -5.77 12.49
CA ALA A 216 -0.66 -4.68 13.35
C ALA A 216 0.31 -5.16 14.44
N HIS A 217 0.06 -6.34 15.02
CA HIS A 217 0.91 -6.98 16.03
C HIS A 217 2.26 -7.37 15.43
N ASN A 218 2.26 -7.95 14.23
CA ASN A 218 3.51 -8.28 13.52
C ASN A 218 4.34 -7.01 13.24
N THR A 219 3.68 -5.92 12.86
CA THR A 219 4.34 -4.62 12.64
C THR A 219 4.94 -4.06 13.94
N LEU A 220 4.18 -4.09 15.04
CA LEU A 220 4.68 -3.68 16.36
C LEU A 220 5.84 -4.57 16.83
N ALA A 221 5.79 -5.88 16.58
CA ALA A 221 6.85 -6.82 16.91
C ALA A 221 8.13 -6.56 16.09
N PHE A 222 8.00 -6.24 14.80
CA PHE A 222 9.11 -5.80 13.94
C PHE A 222 9.79 -4.54 14.52
N LEU A 223 8.99 -3.56 14.95
CA LEU A 223 9.48 -2.32 15.52
C LEU A 223 10.00 -2.45 16.95
N ALA A 224 9.65 -3.53 17.65
CA ALA A 224 9.94 -3.71 19.08
C ALA A 224 11.44 -3.80 19.39
N SER A 225 12.27 -4.11 18.40
CA SER A 225 13.73 -4.07 18.51
C SER A 225 14.29 -2.66 18.68
N HIS A 226 13.52 -1.62 18.32
CA HIS A 226 13.99 -0.25 18.32
C HIS A 226 13.75 0.44 19.68
N PRO A 227 14.78 1.04 20.31
CA PRO A 227 14.70 1.55 21.69
C PRO A 227 13.70 2.70 21.86
N ASN A 228 13.38 3.43 20.78
CA ASN A 228 12.42 4.53 20.83
C ASN A 228 10.96 4.10 20.76
N LEU A 229 10.62 2.84 20.42
CA LEU A 229 9.22 2.47 20.17
C LEU A 229 8.32 2.79 21.38
N ILE A 230 8.74 2.38 22.59
CA ILE A 230 7.96 2.62 23.82
C ILE A 230 7.76 4.12 24.06
N LYS A 231 8.81 4.93 23.88
CA LYS A 231 8.72 6.39 24.01
C LYS A 231 7.76 7.01 23.00
N MET A 232 7.74 6.50 21.76
CA MET A 232 6.81 6.97 20.74
C MET A 232 5.36 6.59 21.08
N VAL A 233 5.13 5.37 21.61
CA VAL A 233 3.81 4.93 22.08
C VAL A 233 3.33 5.83 23.22
N GLU A 234 4.16 6.07 24.24
CA GLU A 234 3.80 6.93 25.37
C GLU A 234 3.47 8.36 24.95
N ARG A 235 4.15 8.86 23.91
CA ARG A 235 3.96 10.21 23.40
C ARG A 235 2.72 10.37 22.52
N PHE A 236 2.41 9.40 21.67
CA PHE A 236 1.43 9.56 20.59
C PHE A 236 0.16 8.70 20.72
N VAL A 237 0.13 7.75 21.64
CA VAL A 237 -1.04 6.91 21.91
C VAL A 237 -1.79 7.43 23.13
N PRO A 238 -3.14 7.37 23.19
CA PRO A 238 -3.89 7.72 24.38
C PRO A 238 -3.47 6.91 25.61
N GLN A 239 -3.36 7.55 26.78
CA GLN A 239 -2.88 6.90 28.02
C GLN A 239 -3.65 5.62 28.39
N ARG A 240 -4.96 5.60 28.18
CA ARG A 240 -5.82 4.43 28.43
C ARG A 240 -5.38 3.17 27.67
N ASP A 241 -4.72 3.34 26.53
CA ASP A 241 -4.31 2.25 25.63
C ASP A 241 -2.84 1.86 25.84
N HIS A 242 -2.05 2.63 26.62
CA HIS A 242 -0.62 2.40 26.83
C HIS A 242 -0.31 1.00 27.34
N ILE A 243 -1.01 0.54 28.37
CA ILE A 243 -0.79 -0.77 28.97
C ILE A 243 -1.05 -1.88 27.95
N THR A 244 -2.17 -1.79 27.25
CA THR A 244 -2.58 -2.75 26.22
C THR A 244 -1.54 -2.85 25.10
N ILE A 245 -1.12 -1.72 24.54
CA ILE A 245 -0.12 -1.69 23.46
C ILE A 245 1.25 -2.18 23.92
N LYS A 246 1.71 -1.79 25.12
CA LYS A 246 2.96 -2.30 25.69
C LYS A 246 2.93 -3.82 25.88
N ASN A 247 1.81 -4.36 26.36
CA ASN A 247 1.64 -5.81 26.50
C ASN A 247 1.68 -6.55 25.15
N ILE A 248 1.11 -5.97 24.10
CA ILE A 248 1.20 -6.50 22.73
C ILE A 248 2.65 -6.52 22.24
N ILE A 249 3.38 -5.43 22.42
CA ILE A 249 4.80 -5.31 22.04
C ILE A 249 5.64 -6.37 22.75
N ASN A 250 5.48 -6.51 24.08
CA ASN A 250 6.22 -7.48 24.88
C ASN A 250 5.94 -8.93 24.45
N LYS A 251 4.66 -9.27 24.20
CA LYS A 251 4.27 -10.60 23.69
C LYS A 251 4.89 -10.89 22.31
N GLY A 252 4.96 -9.87 21.45
CA GLY A 252 5.58 -9.98 20.12
C GLY A 252 7.09 -10.25 20.18
N GLN A 253 7.81 -9.60 21.10
CA GLN A 253 9.25 -9.82 21.30
C GLN A 253 9.56 -11.25 21.73
N CYS A 254 8.76 -11.83 22.63
CA CYS A 254 8.94 -13.21 23.09
C CYS A 254 8.75 -14.25 21.97
N ARG A 255 7.94 -13.94 20.94
CA ARG A 255 7.71 -14.83 19.79
C ARG A 255 8.83 -14.80 18.75
N ASN A 256 9.60 -13.71 18.68
CA ASN A 256 10.70 -13.54 17.72
C ASN A 256 12.06 -14.05 18.25
N LEU A 257 12.12 -14.45 19.53
CA LEU A 257 13.32 -14.96 20.21
C LEU A 257 13.37 -16.50 20.28
N ASN A 258 12.30 -17.18 19.87
CA ASN A 258 12.17 -18.63 19.76
C ASN A 258 12.11 -19.05 18.28
#